data_AF-A0A962QBF6-F1
#
_entry.id   AF-A0A962QBF6-F1
#
_cell.length_a   1.000
_cell.length_b   1.000
_cell.length_c   1.000
_cell.angle_alpha   90.00
_cell.angle_beta   90.00
_cell.angle_gamma   90.00
#
_symmetry.space_group_name_H-M   'P 1'
#
loop_
_entity.id
_entity.type
_entity.pdbx_description
1 polymer ?
#
loop_
_entity_poly.entity_id
_entity_poly.type
_entity_poly.pdbx_seq_one_letter_code
_entity_poly.pdbx_strand_id
1 'polypeptide(L)'
;MLLAHPTRQRWDGTYTIPKGKVIKGEDKIDAAIRETKEEVGVYIDKSDVEPTEYCVEYRTKKGYLYKKVYYFIVRIKNDVCVHVDNREINWAGFLTKEESESKIFWRF
;
A
#
# COMPACT_ATOMS: atom_id res chain seq x y z
N MET A 1 -10.38 -3.77 -1.63
CA MET A 1 -9.04 -3.35 -1.18
C MET A 1 -8.45 -2.44 -2.24
N LEU A 2 -7.82 -1.35 -1.83
CA LEU A 2 -7.05 -0.49 -2.74
C LEU A 2 -5.69 -1.13 -3.00
N LEU A 3 -5.38 -1.40 -4.27
CA LEU A 3 -4.08 -1.90 -4.70
C LEU A 3 -3.49 -1.02 -5.79
N ALA A 4 -2.17 -1.07 -5.91
CA ALA A 4 -1.35 -0.35 -6.86
C ALA A 4 -0.41 -1.33 -7.58
N HIS A 5 -0.22 -1.14 -8.88
CA HIS A 5 0.75 -1.87 -9.70
C HIS A 5 1.97 -0.98 -9.98
N PRO A 6 3.18 -1.41 -9.56
CA PRO A 6 4.39 -0.64 -9.83
C PRO A 6 4.80 -0.66 -11.31
N THR A 7 5.28 0.46 -11.84
CA THR A 7 5.61 0.66 -13.27
C THR A 7 6.56 -0.38 -13.88
N ARG A 8 7.48 -0.93 -13.07
CA ARG A 8 8.57 -1.82 -13.52
C ARG A 8 8.41 -3.28 -13.07
N GLN A 9 7.20 -3.69 -12.70
CA GLN A 9 6.92 -5.04 -12.24
C GLN A 9 6.01 -5.79 -13.22
N ARG A 10 5.89 -7.10 -13.03
CA ARG A 10 5.00 -7.95 -13.82
C ARG A 10 3.56 -7.72 -13.35
N TRP A 11 2.60 -7.66 -14.27
CA TRP A 11 1.18 -7.48 -13.96
C TRP A 11 0.53 -8.61 -13.15
N ASP A 12 1.22 -9.74 -13.00
CA ASP A 12 0.75 -10.89 -12.23
C ASP A 12 1.56 -11.07 -10.95
N GLY A 13 0.86 -11.19 -9.83
CA GLY A 13 1.46 -11.42 -8.52
C GLY A 13 2.46 -10.35 -8.08
N THR A 14 2.26 -9.06 -8.39
CA THR A 14 3.14 -7.98 -7.88
C THR A 14 2.40 -6.76 -7.34
N TYR A 15 1.07 -6.78 -7.37
CA TYR A 15 0.28 -5.68 -6.85
C TYR A 15 0.50 -5.58 -5.34
N THR A 16 0.45 -4.35 -4.85
CA THR A 16 0.73 -4.04 -3.45
C THR A 16 -0.09 -2.84 -3.01
N ILE A 17 -0.12 -2.57 -1.71
CA ILE A 17 -0.73 -1.35 -1.19
C ILE A 17 0.12 -0.11 -1.58
N PRO A 18 -0.49 1.08 -1.71
CA PRO A 18 0.26 2.32 -1.75
C PRO A 18 1.15 2.44 -0.52
N LYS A 19 2.42 2.79 -0.71
CA LYS A 19 3.44 2.81 0.35
C LYS A 19 4.71 3.50 -0.17
N GLY A 20 5.40 4.15 0.74
CA GLY A 20 6.77 4.59 0.50
C GLY A 20 7.59 4.62 1.76
N LYS A 21 8.61 5.49 1.78
CA LYS A 21 9.57 5.55 2.90
C LYS A 21 9.02 6.48 3.97
N VAL A 22 9.11 6.03 5.22
CA VAL A 22 8.89 6.90 6.39
C VAL A 22 10.05 7.87 6.49
N ILE A 23 9.76 9.17 6.55
CA ILE A 23 10.77 10.21 6.73
C ILE A 23 11.24 10.21 8.19
N LYS A 24 12.51 10.57 8.43
CA LYS A 24 13.06 10.61 9.80
C LYS A 24 12.25 11.59 10.67
N GLY A 25 11.63 11.07 11.73
CA GLY A 25 10.79 11.84 12.65
C GLY A 25 9.30 11.91 12.27
N GLU A 26 8.92 11.33 11.13
CA GLU A 26 7.53 11.23 10.68
C GLU A 26 6.84 10.04 11.39
N ASP A 27 5.57 10.23 11.77
CA ASP A 27 4.75 9.12 12.26
C ASP A 27 4.39 8.19 11.10
N LYS A 28 4.33 6.88 11.36
CA LYS A 28 4.06 5.90 10.31
C LYS A 28 2.67 6.05 9.70
N ILE A 29 1.68 6.49 10.49
CA ILE A 29 0.33 6.76 9.99
C ILE A 29 0.33 7.96 9.03
N ASP A 30 1.11 8.99 9.36
CA ASP A 30 1.21 10.21 8.55
C ASP A 30 1.96 9.91 7.25
N ALA A 31 3.01 9.09 7.32
CA ALA A 31 3.68 8.56 6.15
C ALA A 31 2.73 7.76 5.25
N ALA A 32 1.91 6.86 5.82
CA ALA A 32 0.96 6.06 5.04
C ALA A 32 -0.09 6.92 4.34
N ILE A 33 -0.62 7.95 5.02
CA ILE A 33 -1.59 8.90 4.46
C ILE A 33 -0.94 9.73 3.34
N ARG A 34 0.27 10.25 3.57
CA ARG A 34 1.02 11.04 2.58
C ARG A 34 1.30 10.22 1.32
N GLU A 35 1.85 9.02 1.46
CA GLU A 35 2.20 8.14 0.34
C GLU A 35 0.96 7.69 -0.44
N THR A 36 -0.15 7.41 0.24
CA THR A 36 -1.44 7.10 -0.41
C THR A 36 -1.92 8.27 -1.27
N LYS A 37 -1.76 9.51 -0.79
CA LYS A 37 -2.09 10.69 -1.58
C LYS A 37 -1.13 10.90 -2.75
N GLU A 38 0.17 10.70 -2.54
CA GLU A 38 1.21 10.91 -3.55
C GLU A 38 1.11 9.90 -4.70
N GLU A 39 0.96 8.60 -4.40
CA GLU A 39 0.98 7.55 -5.42
C GLU A 39 -0.35 7.38 -6.14
N VAL A 40 -1.48 7.56 -5.44
CA VAL A 40 -2.81 7.19 -5.96
C VAL A 40 -3.89 8.27 -5.77
N GLY A 41 -3.52 9.45 -5.27
CA GLY A 41 -4.42 10.62 -5.20
C GLY A 41 -5.55 10.50 -4.16
N VAL A 42 -5.60 9.43 -3.38
CA VAL A 42 -6.68 9.19 -2.41
C VAL A 42 -6.40 9.97 -1.13
N TYR A 43 -7.34 10.83 -0.75
CA TYR A 43 -7.32 11.54 0.53
C TYR A 43 -7.89 10.67 1.63
N ILE A 44 -7.14 10.54 2.74
CA ILE A 44 -7.55 9.80 3.93
C ILE A 44 -7.53 10.76 5.11
N ASP A 45 -8.68 10.88 5.79
CA ASP A 45 -8.73 11.55 7.08
C ASP A 45 -8.13 10.62 8.15
N LYS A 46 -7.22 11.15 8.97
CA LYS A 46 -6.54 10.39 10.03
C LYS A 46 -7.54 9.78 11.03
N SER A 47 -8.71 10.39 11.20
CA SER A 47 -9.78 9.88 12.07
C SER A 47 -10.52 8.66 11.53
N ASP A 48 -10.43 8.37 10.22
CA ASP A 48 -11.00 7.17 9.60
C ASP A 48 -10.04 5.96 9.64
N VAL A 49 -8.80 6.16 10.10
CA VAL A 49 -7.79 5.11 10.22
C VAL A 49 -8.00 4.34 11.53
N GLU A 50 -8.09 3.02 11.43
CA GLU A 50 -8.11 2.17 12.63
C GLU A 50 -6.77 2.32 13.40
N PRO A 51 -6.79 2.40 14.74
CA PRO A 51 -5.59 2.73 15.53
C PRO A 51 -4.53 1.62 15.54
N THR A 52 -4.85 0.43 15.03
CA THR A 52 -3.95 -0.72 15.02
C THR A 52 -2.90 -0.60 13.92
N GLU A 53 -1.63 -0.59 14.32
CA GLU A 53 -0.49 -0.73 13.40
C GLU A 53 -0.24 -2.21 13.10
N TYR A 54 -0.17 -2.58 11.82
CA TYR A 54 0.24 -3.90 11.38
C TYR A 54 1.59 -3.84 10.68
N CYS A 55 2.34 -4.95 10.67
CA CYS A 55 3.67 -5.03 10.08
C CYS A 55 3.89 -6.34 9.32
N VAL A 56 4.44 -6.25 8.11
CA VAL A 56 4.97 -7.38 7.35
C VAL A 56 6.49 -7.28 7.29
N GLU A 57 7.18 -8.32 7.75
CA GLU A 57 8.63 -8.44 7.70
C GLU A 57 9.08 -9.26 6.49
N TYR A 58 9.89 -8.64 5.62
CA TYR A 58 10.50 -9.32 4.49
C TYR A 58 11.90 -9.78 4.89
N ARG A 59 12.10 -11.10 4.80
CA ARG A 59 13.35 -11.78 5.14
C ARG A 59 13.97 -12.42 3.91
N THR A 60 15.30 -12.44 3.87
CA THR A 60 16.04 -13.19 2.85
C THR A 60 15.84 -14.70 3.06
N LYS A 61 16.24 -15.53 2.08
CA LYS A 61 16.23 -17.00 2.24
C LYS A 61 17.03 -17.50 3.46
N LYS A 62 18.01 -16.71 3.93
CA LYS A 62 18.83 -17.01 5.11
C LYS A 62 18.24 -16.45 6.42
N GLY A 63 17.03 -15.89 6.39
CA GLY A 63 16.33 -15.37 7.56
C GLY A 63 16.63 -13.91 7.93
N TYR A 64 17.61 -13.27 7.27
CA TYR A 64 17.94 -11.86 7.53
C TYR A 64 16.81 -10.93 7.13
N LEU A 65 16.35 -10.11 8.09
CA LEU A 65 15.39 -9.05 7.85
C LEU A 65 16.03 -7.94 7.00
N TYR A 66 15.39 -7.57 5.89
CA TYR A 66 15.88 -6.50 5.01
C TYR A 66 14.84 -5.43 4.70
N LYS A 67 13.55 -5.67 5.00
CA LYS A 67 12.50 -4.67 4.82
C LYS A 67 11.35 -4.93 5.80
N LYS A 68 10.77 -3.85 6.33
CA LYS A 68 9.49 -3.85 7.06
C LYS A 68 8.49 -3.00 6.30
N VAL A 69 7.26 -3.46 6.20
CA VAL A 69 6.13 -2.68 5.67
C VAL A 69 5.10 -2.57 6.77
N TYR A 70 4.90 -1.35 7.25
CA TYR A 70 3.84 -1.02 8.19
C TYR A 70 2.59 -0.64 7.39
N TYR A 71 1.43 -1.13 7.80
CA TYR A 71 0.17 -0.83 7.15
C TYR A 71 -0.94 -0.64 8.16
N PHE A 72 -1.96 0.09 7.73
CA PHE A 72 -3.12 0.47 8.53
C PHE A 72 -4.40 0.14 7.77
N ILE A 73 -5.47 -0.10 8.50
CA ILE A 73 -6.78 -0.37 7.91
C ILE A 73 -7.59 0.92 7.94
N VAL A 74 -8.20 1.24 6.79
CA VAL A 74 -9.10 2.39 6.65
C VAL A 74 -10.42 1.91 6.06
N ARG A 75 -11.53 2.36 6.65
CA ARG A 75 -12.88 2.09 6.14
C ARG A 75 -13.41 3.33 5.46
N ILE A 76 -13.27 3.34 4.13
CA ILE A 76 -13.76 4.44 3.31
C ILE A 76 -15.29 4.37 3.27
N LYS A 77 -15.95 5.50 3.62
CA LYS A 77 -17.42 5.61 3.69
C LYS A 77 -18.04 6.20 2.42
N ASN A 78 -17.26 6.93 1.63
CA ASN A 78 -17.72 7.65 0.43
C ASN A 78 -16.88 7.24 -0.77
N ASP A 79 -17.40 7.44 -1.97
CA ASP A 79 -16.61 7.21 -3.18
C ASP A 79 -15.35 8.07 -3.19
N VAL A 80 -14.23 7.45 -3.56
CA VAL A 80 -12.93 8.11 -3.71
C VAL A 80 -12.48 8.01 -5.16
N CYS A 81 -11.94 9.11 -5.68
CA CYS A 81 -11.33 9.12 -7.00
C CYS A 81 -9.87 8.67 -6.88
N VAL A 82 -9.48 7.71 -7.71
CA VAL A 82 -8.10 7.21 -7.77
C VAL A 82 -7.41 7.84 -8.96
N HIS A 83 -6.25 8.45 -8.72
CA HIS A 83 -5.43 9.09 -9.74
C HIS A 83 -3.96 8.72 -9.55
N VAL A 84 -3.38 8.05 -10.54
CA VAL A 84 -1.97 7.64 -10.50
C VAL A 84 -1.06 8.71 -11.12
N ASP A 85 0.07 8.97 -10.48
CA ASP A 85 1.03 9.97 -10.96
C ASP A 85 1.97 9.46 -12.08
N ASN A 86 1.92 8.15 -12.38
CA ASN A 86 2.74 7.43 -13.37
C ASN A 86 4.26 7.44 -13.12
N ARG A 87 4.74 7.84 -11.94
CA ARG A 87 6.17 7.81 -11.60
C ARG A 87 6.58 6.44 -11.10
N GLU A 88 5.98 6.00 -10.01
CA GLU A 88 6.26 4.71 -9.38
C GLU A 88 5.16 3.69 -9.64
N ILE A 89 3.91 4.16 -9.80
CA ILE A 89 2.70 3.37 -10.00
C ILE A 89 2.06 3.71 -11.35
N ASN A 90 1.69 2.71 -12.16
CA ASN A 90 0.99 2.92 -13.44
C ASN A 90 -0.49 2.50 -13.42
N TRP A 91 -0.94 1.86 -12.34
CA TRP A 91 -2.32 1.48 -12.14
C TRP A 91 -2.63 1.43 -10.66
N ALA A 92 -3.80 1.91 -10.27
CA ALA A 92 -4.35 1.69 -8.94
C ALA A 92 -5.87 1.59 -9.01
N GLY A 93 -6.45 0.83 -8.09
CA GLY A 93 -7.89 0.64 -8.06
C GLY A 93 -8.35 -0.20 -6.88
N PHE A 94 -9.66 -0.15 -6.65
CA PHE A 94 -10.32 -1.00 -5.68
C PHE A 94 -10.66 -2.33 -6.32
N LEU A 95 -10.16 -3.41 -5.72
CA LEU A 95 -10.47 -4.79 -6.10
C LEU A 95 -11.25 -5.47 -4.97
N THR A 96 -12.09 -6.43 -5.33
CA THR A 96 -12.64 -7.39 -4.36
C THR A 96 -11.52 -8.20 -3.70
N LYS A 97 -11.85 -8.91 -2.62
CA LYS A 97 -10.89 -9.78 -1.93
C LYS A 97 -10.36 -10.87 -2.89
N GLU A 98 -11.26 -11.52 -3.63
CA GLU A 98 -10.94 -12.59 -4.59
C GLU A 98 -10.03 -12.09 -5.71
N GLU A 99 -10.36 -10.94 -6.33
CA GLU A 99 -9.49 -10.33 -7.34
C GLU A 99 -8.10 -9.99 -6.77
N SER A 100 -8.06 -9.47 -5.54
CA SER A 100 -6.81 -9.09 -4.87
C SER A 100 -5.90 -10.30 -4.63
N GLU A 101 -6.45 -11.45 -4.23
CA GLU A 101 -5.69 -12.68 -3.95
C GLU A 101 -4.90 -13.16 -5.18
N SER A 102 -5.48 -13.03 -6.38
CA SER A 102 -4.81 -13.37 -7.64
C SER A 102 -3.72 -12.37 -8.08
N LYS A 103 -3.73 -11.14 -7.53
CA LYS A 103 -2.84 -10.04 -7.98
C LYS A 103 -1.65 -9.80 -7.05
N ILE A 104 -1.79 -10.19 -5.78
CA ILE A 104 -0.75 -9.99 -4.76
C ILE A 104 0.24 -11.15 -4.80
N PHE A 105 1.51 -10.84 -4.59
CA PHE A 105 2.54 -11.85 -4.49
C PHE A 105 2.40 -12.67 -3.20
N TRP A 106 2.07 -13.95 -3.32
CA TRP A 106 2.15 -14.91 -2.22
C TRP A 106 3.43 -15.74 -2.36
N ARG A 107 4.43 -15.45 -1.54
CA ARG A 107 5.49 -16.42 -1.23
C ARG A 107 5.32 -16.82 0.23
N PHE A 108 4.77 -18.00 0.45
CA PHE A 108 5.07 -18.81 1.63
C PHE A 108 6.27 -19.69 1.28
#